data_AF-A0A396I467-F1
#
_entry.id   AF-A0A396I467-F1
#
_cell.length_a   1.000
_cell.length_b   1.000
_cell.length_c   1.000
_cell.angle_alpha   90.00
_cell.angle_beta   90.00
_cell.angle_gamma   90.00
#
_symmetry.space_group_name_H-M   'P 1'
#
loop_
_entity.id
_entity.type
_entity.pdbx_description
1 polymer ?
#
loop_
_entity_poly.entity_id
_entity_poly.type
_entity_poly.pdbx_seq_one_letter_code
_entity_poly.pdbx_strand_id
1 'polypeptide(L)' 'MMMTLLNGKEREKKEWEKLIFDAGFSSYKITPICGFKSIIEVYP' A
#
# COMPACT_ATOMS: atom_id res chain seq x y z
N MET A 1 9.77 2.44 -13.20
CA MET A 1 9.37 3.28 -14.37
C MET A 1 8.05 4.03 -14.18
N MET A 2 7.08 3.51 -13.41
CA MET A 2 5.84 4.27 -13.13
C MET A 2 6.06 5.59 -12.38
N MET A 3 7.11 5.69 -11.54
CA MET A 3 7.47 6.92 -10.83
C MET A 3 7.70 8.13 -11.74
N THR A 4 8.36 7.91 -12.87
CA THR A 4 8.74 8.98 -13.81
C THR A 4 7.64 9.27 -14.84
N LEU A 5 6.78 8.28 -15.13
CA LEU A 5 5.72 8.40 -16.14
C LEU A 5 4.39 8.92 -15.57
N LEU A 6 4.10 8.69 -14.29
CA LEU A 6 2.79 8.99 -13.69
C LEU A 6 2.85 9.73 -12.36
N ASN A 7 4.00 10.33 -11.99
CA ASN A 7 4.24 10.90 -10.64
C ASN A 7 3.83 9.93 -9.50
N GLY A 8 3.78 8.62 -9.77
CA GLY A 8 3.39 7.61 -8.79
C GLY A 8 4.52 7.42 -7.79
N LYS A 9 4.24 7.21 -6.51
CA LYS A 9 5.27 6.91 -5.51
C LYS A 9 5.12 5.45 -5.07
N GLU A 10 6.17 4.66 -5.20
CA GLU A 10 6.26 3.38 -4.49
C GLU A 10 6.44 3.70 -3.00
N ARG A 11 5.45 3.30 -2.20
CA ARG A 11 5.39 3.60 -0.77
C ARG A 11 5.83 2.41 0.05
N GLU A 12 6.51 2.69 1.16
CA GLU A 12 6.83 1.67 2.16
C GLU A 12 5.60 1.29 2.98
N LYS A 13 5.69 0.14 3.66
CA LYS A 13 4.62 -0.37 4.53
C LYS A 13 4.11 0.65 5.56
N LYS A 14 5.02 1.44 6.15
CA LYS A 14 4.65 2.47 7.15
C LYS A 14 3.82 3.62 6.57
N GLU A 15 4.09 4.01 5.32
CA GLU A 15 3.29 5.05 4.65
C GLU A 15 1.90 4.51 4.28
N TRP A 16 1.82 3.26 3.83
CA TRP A 16 0.54 2.59 3.58
C TRP A 16 -0.29 2.45 4.84
N GLU A 17 0.32 2.03 5.95
CA GLU A 17 -0.34 1.91 7.25
C GLU A 17 -0.99 3.23 7.68
N LYS A 18 -0.25 4.34 7.62
CA LYS A 18 -0.78 5.66 7.96
C LYS A 18 -1.96 6.05 7.08
N LEU A 19 -1.85 5.86 5.76
CA LEU A 19 -2.93 6.18 4.82
C LEU A 19 -4.18 5.35 5.05
N ILE A 20 -4.02 4.07 5.41
CA ILE A 20 -5.14 3.15 5.66
C ILE A 20 -5.85 3.52 6.96
N PHE A 21 -5.10 3.81 8.03
CA PHE A 21 -5.71 4.27 9.29
C PHE A 21 -6.35 5.65 9.17
N ASP A 22 -5.72 6.58 8.44
CA ASP A 22 -6.28 7.92 8.17
C ASP A 22 -7.55 7.85 7.31
N ALA A 23 -7.64 6.87 6.41
CA ALA A 23 -8.87 6.58 5.67
C ALA A 23 -9.98 5.92 6.52
N GLY A 24 -9.72 5.64 7.80
CA GLY A 24 -10.72 5.13 8.75
C GLY A 24 -10.92 3.62 8.75
N PHE A 25 -9.98 2.85 8.21
CA PHE A 25 -10.04 1.39 8.23
C PHE A 25 -9.44 0.83 9.52
N SER A 26 -10.09 -0.18 10.10
CA SER A 26 -9.66 -0.78 11.36
C SER A 26 -8.46 -1.71 11.22
N SER A 27 -8.28 -2.38 10.08
CA SER A 27 -7.14 -3.28 9.90
C SER A 27 -6.71 -3.44 8.46
N TYR A 28 -5.46 -3.87 8.29
CA TYR A 28 -4.89 -4.12 6.97
C TYR A 28 -3.98 -5.35 7.02
N LYS A 29 -3.89 -6.05 5.89
CA LYS A 29 -3.04 -7.22 5.71
C LYS A 29 -2.29 -7.09 4.39
N ILE A 30 -0.96 -7.16 4.47
CA ILE A 30 -0.10 -7.08 3.29
C ILE A 30 0.44 -8.47 3.00
N THR A 31 0.06 -9.02 1.85
CA THR A 31 0.52 -10.33 1.38
C THR A 31 1.43 -10.13 0.16
N PRO A 32 2.70 -10.59 0.17
CA PRO A 32 3.55 -10.59 -1.01
C PRO A 32 3.13 -11.75 -1.92
N ILE A 33 2.88 -11.50 -3.21
CA ILE A 33 2.32 -12.55 -4.11
C ILE A 33 3.18 -12.81 -5.34
N CYS A 34 4.03 -11.86 -5.77
CA CYS A 34 5.01 -12.19 -6.81
C CYS A 34 6.13 -11.15 -6.91
N GLY A 35 7.34 -11.52 -6.48
CA GLY A 35 8.56 -10.72 -6.61
C GLY A 35 8.49 -9.39 -5.86
N PHE A 36 8.16 -8.31 -6.59
CA PHE A 36 8.16 -6.94 -6.08
C PHE A 36 6.76 -6.38 -5.77
N LYS A 37 5.69 -7.16 -6.02
CA LYS A 37 4.31 -6.72 -5.80
C LYS A 37 3.70 -7.31 -4.54
N SER A 38 2.95 -6.47 -3.83
CA SER A 38 2.21 -6.81 -2.62
C SER A 38 0.73 -6.49 -2.81
N ILE A 39 -0.13 -7.32 -2.22
CA ILE A 39 -1.58 -7.12 -2.13
C ILE A 39 -1.82 -6.56 -0.74
N ILE A 40 -2.62 -5.51 -0.69
CA ILE A 40 -3.05 -4.87 0.54
C ILE A 40 -4.54 -5.14 0.67
N GLU A 41 -4.91 -6.03 1.58
CA GLU A 41 -6.29 -6.29 1.99
C GLU A 41 -6.61 -5.31 3.12
N VAL A 42 -7.70 -4.55 3.01
CA VAL A 42 -8.09 -3.54 3.99
C VAL A 42 -9.50 -3.85 4.49
N TYR A 43 -9.70 -3.81 5.80
CA TYR A 43 -10.97 -4.12 6.44
C TYR A 43 -11.50 -2.88 7.19
N PRO A 44 -12.83 -2.64 7.14
CA PRO A 44 -13.45 -1.55 7.89
C PRO A 44 -13.20 -1.69 9.38
#